data_AF-A0A7Y2D2E9-F1
#
_entry.id   AF-A0A7Y2D2E9-F1
#
_cell.length_a   1.000
_cell.length_b   1.000
_cell.length_c   1.000
_cell.angle_alpha   90.00
_cell.angle_beta   90.00
_cell.angle_gamma   90.00
#
_symmetry.space_group_name_H-M   'P 1'
#
loop_
_entity.id
_entity.type
_entity.pdbx_description
1 polymer ?
#
loop_
_entity_poly.entity_id
_entity_poly.type
_entity_poly.pdbx_seq_one_letter_code
_entity_poly.pdbx_strand_id
1 'polypeptide(L)'
;MLKRIKQFSQLITYRELRNGLLGGAVVLGGLGLAFLTLYAHSQDNPRLASIAATASLIFVVLIIIFVIPPLARNASAEASQLNLPFEFTTGGAVFVGLLVIVAFAAWNTSNNLLFLVLSFISSALIVGFVAGHIGLKKLDVKMRFPETVYANEPTPIVLSLHSRKRLLPTFSVTAEVRGRRVYPDDLEKVLGEFLPAKWAARIAKPPLIKHTLDYFVHIPRKGSIEYQLDHIFEKRGRFEIKDFELSTKFPFALFRHRRRLPAQRAEIVVFPEHVPVDTEMLKIPTETGSAVSKKKGMGRDLIGMREYQPLDDLRHIDWKATARTSRLVVRDFAAEDELKVFVILDTRIVKNEKERSVPIRKRIDRLQKGQLEGESHSRVDRAVGKACFLLSHYNGMGAEVGLISQETEIAIDEGRSHYYDCMRAAAMALPEFVDGFEPGGFDTRVSEFADELPDCHVFMIRARDSSLMPHGIESARVLDF
;
A
#
# COMPACT_ATOMS: atom_id res chain seq x y z
N MET A 1 2.62 34.93 8.44
CA MET A 1 4.04 34.66 8.86
C MET A 1 4.13 33.85 10.15
N LEU A 2 3.49 34.27 11.25
CA LEU A 2 3.49 33.55 12.55
C LEU A 2 2.98 32.10 12.48
N LYS A 3 1.91 31.82 11.71
CA LYS A 3 1.39 30.46 11.50
C LYS A 3 2.44 29.52 10.86
N ARG A 4 3.17 30.00 9.85
CA ARG A 4 4.26 29.25 9.19
C ARG A 4 5.42 28.96 10.14
N ILE A 5 5.82 29.92 10.96
CA ILE A 5 6.90 29.75 11.95
C ILE A 5 6.49 28.71 13.01
N LYS A 6 5.24 28.77 13.49
CA LYS A 6 4.69 27.80 14.44
C LYS A 6 4.57 26.39 13.86
N GLN A 7 4.26 26.25 12.57
CA GLN A 7 4.24 24.96 11.88
C GLN A 7 5.64 24.41 11.61
N PHE A 8 6.60 25.27 11.26
CA PHE A 8 7.99 24.88 11.03
C PHE A 8 8.68 24.41 12.32
N SER A 9 8.43 25.09 13.45
CA SER A 9 8.97 24.68 14.75
C SER A 9 8.45 23.31 15.22
N GLN A 10 7.31 22.84 14.71
CA GLN A 10 6.83 21.48 15.00
C GLN A 10 7.68 20.38 14.34
N LEU A 11 8.48 20.69 13.32
CA LEU A 11 9.26 19.67 12.59
C LEU A 11 10.59 19.30 13.26
N ILE A 12 11.17 20.19 14.08
CA ILE A 12 12.53 20.05 14.63
C ILE A 12 12.47 19.88 16.15
N THR A 13 13.08 18.83 16.68
CA THR A 13 13.14 18.61 18.12
C THR A 13 14.38 19.26 18.73
N TYR A 14 14.23 19.91 19.89
CA TYR A 14 15.37 20.47 20.64
C TYR A 14 16.52 19.47 20.87
N ARG A 15 16.18 18.19 21.08
CA ARG A 15 17.16 17.10 21.27
C ARG A 15 18.03 16.86 20.04
N GLU A 16 17.47 16.93 18.84
CA GLU A 16 18.20 16.72 17.57
C GLU A 16 19.19 17.86 17.34
N LEU A 17 18.75 19.11 17.56
CA LEU A 17 19.58 20.30 17.45
C LEU A 17 20.76 20.27 18.44
N ARG A 18 20.48 19.94 19.71
CA ARG A 18 21.50 19.85 20.76
C ARG A 18 22.57 18.80 20.45
N ASN A 19 22.14 17.61 20.02
CA ASN A 19 23.07 16.52 19.73
C ASN A 19 23.93 16.82 18.49
N GLY A 20 23.36 17.46 17.47
CA GLY A 20 24.12 17.90 16.29
C GLY A 20 25.18 18.95 16.63
N LEU A 21 24.83 19.95 17.45
CA LEU A 21 25.76 20.99 17.88
C LEU A 21 26.91 20.44 18.75
N LEU A 22 26.60 19.55 19.70
CA LEU A 22 27.62 18.91 20.53
C LEU A 22 28.57 18.04 19.69
N GLY A 23 28.04 17.24 18.77
CA GLY A 23 28.87 16.44 17.86
C GLY A 23 29.77 17.30 16.97
N GLY A 24 29.23 18.38 16.41
CA GLY A 24 29.99 19.34 15.61
C GLY A 24 31.11 20.02 16.40
N ALA A 25 30.84 20.43 17.64
CA ALA A 25 31.84 21.04 18.52
C ALA A 25 33.02 20.10 18.83
N VAL A 26 32.75 18.81 19.08
CA VAL A 26 33.81 17.82 19.35
C VAL A 26 34.70 17.61 18.12
N VAL A 27 34.12 17.51 16.92
CA VAL A 27 34.88 17.34 15.67
C VAL A 27 35.74 18.57 15.36
N LEU A 28 35.17 19.78 15.49
CA LEU A 28 35.90 21.03 15.29
C LEU A 28 37.04 21.21 16.30
N GLY A 29 36.81 20.84 17.56
CA GLY A 29 37.86 20.84 18.60
C GLY A 29 39.01 19.88 18.27
N GLY A 30 38.70 18.67 17.81
CA GLY A 30 39.71 17.69 17.40
C GLY A 30 40.54 18.15 16.19
N LEU A 31 39.89 18.73 15.18
CA LEU A 31 40.56 19.35 14.02
C LEU A 31 41.43 20.53 14.44
N GLY A 32 40.94 21.40 15.32
CA GLY A 32 41.70 22.53 15.85
C GLY A 32 42.98 22.08 16.56
N LEU A 33 42.91 21.03 17.38
CA LEU A 33 44.07 20.45 18.06
C LEU A 33 45.06 19.80 17.07
N ALA A 34 44.59 19.13 16.02
CA ALA A 34 45.46 18.59 14.99
C ALA A 34 46.23 19.71 14.25
N PHE A 35 45.55 20.80 13.89
CA PHE A 35 46.19 21.99 13.32
C PHE A 35 47.18 22.64 14.28
N LEU A 36 46.83 22.76 15.58
CA LEU A 36 47.73 23.26 16.61
C LEU A 36 49.00 22.41 16.72
N THR A 37 48.86 21.09 16.58
CA THR A 37 49.99 20.15 16.60
C THR A 37 50.95 20.41 15.44
N LEU A 38 50.41 20.57 14.23
CA LEU A 38 51.19 20.90 13.03
C LEU A 38 51.86 22.29 13.14
N TYR A 39 51.14 23.28 13.65
CA TYR A 39 51.68 24.63 13.85
C TYR A 39 52.81 24.64 14.90
N ALA A 40 52.61 23.96 16.03
CA ALA A 40 53.63 23.86 17.07
C ALA A 40 54.90 23.14 16.59
N HIS A 41 54.73 22.14 15.71
CA HIS A 41 55.85 21.47 15.06
C HIS A 41 56.59 22.41 14.09
N SER A 42 55.87 23.25 13.34
CA SER A 42 56.48 24.25 12.44
C SER A 42 57.27 25.36 13.16
N GLN A 43 57.04 25.54 14.46
CA GLN A 43 57.70 26.54 15.31
C GLN A 43 58.78 25.92 16.23
N ASP A 44 59.19 24.67 15.98
CA ASP A 44 60.16 23.93 16.79
C ASP A 44 59.86 23.91 18.30
N ASN A 45 58.56 23.87 18.68
CA ASN A 45 58.14 23.79 20.08
C ASN A 45 57.66 22.37 20.44
N PRO A 46 58.55 21.48 20.90
CA PRO A 46 58.24 20.07 21.13
C PRO A 46 57.27 19.84 22.30
N ARG A 47 57.27 20.74 23.30
CA ARG A 47 56.35 20.63 24.46
C ARG A 47 54.91 20.91 24.04
N LEU A 48 54.70 21.97 23.25
CA LEU A 48 53.37 22.33 22.79
C LEU A 48 52.85 21.32 21.77
N ALA A 49 53.72 20.81 20.88
CA ALA A 49 53.37 19.76 19.93
C ALA A 49 52.96 18.45 20.62
N SER A 50 53.69 18.01 21.66
CA SER A 50 53.37 16.76 22.37
C SER A 50 52.05 16.84 23.16
N ILE A 51 51.79 17.97 23.83
CA ILE A 51 50.51 18.21 24.54
C ILE A 51 49.34 18.23 23.55
N ALA A 52 49.49 18.96 22.43
CA ALA A 52 48.49 19.04 21.38
C ALA A 52 48.20 17.68 20.73
N ALA A 53 49.24 16.89 20.46
CA ALA A 53 49.13 15.55 19.89
C ALA A 53 48.39 14.60 20.84
N THR A 54 48.73 14.64 22.14
CA THR A 54 48.07 13.81 23.16
C THR A 54 46.59 14.19 23.30
N ALA A 55 46.29 15.49 23.34
CA ALA A 55 44.92 15.99 23.37
C ALA A 55 44.14 15.61 22.09
N SER A 56 44.77 15.70 20.91
CA SER A 56 44.19 15.28 19.63
C SER A 56 43.85 13.78 19.65
N LEU A 57 44.72 12.94 20.20
CA LEU A 57 44.47 11.51 20.35
C LEU A 57 43.27 11.21 21.24
N ILE A 58 43.12 11.92 22.36
CA ILE A 58 41.95 11.82 23.23
C ILE A 58 40.68 12.21 22.47
N PHE A 59 40.72 13.29 21.70
CA PHE A 59 39.60 13.71 20.86
C PHE A 59 39.26 12.69 19.77
N VAL A 60 40.25 12.04 19.16
CA VAL A 60 40.02 10.94 18.21
C VAL A 60 39.28 9.79 18.88
N VAL A 61 39.69 9.40 20.10
CA VAL A 61 38.99 8.35 20.87
C VAL A 61 37.55 8.80 21.22
N LEU A 62 37.35 10.04 21.64
CA LEU A 62 36.02 10.59 21.93
C LEU A 62 35.14 10.62 20.67
N ILE A 63 35.68 10.99 19.52
CA ILE A 63 34.98 10.95 18.22
C ILE A 63 34.58 9.51 17.90
N ILE A 64 35.48 8.54 18.06
CA ILE A 64 35.22 7.12 17.79
C ILE A 64 34.12 6.55 18.70
N ILE A 65 34.04 6.98 19.97
CA ILE A 65 33.07 6.45 20.94
C ILE A 65 31.72 7.17 20.84
N PHE A 66 31.72 8.51 20.74
CA PHE A 66 30.52 9.31 20.90
C PHE A 66 29.94 9.87 19.60
N VAL A 67 30.78 10.15 18.60
CA VAL A 67 30.33 10.76 17.35
C VAL A 67 30.09 9.69 16.29
N ILE A 68 31.06 8.80 16.05
CA ILE A 68 31.00 7.79 14.98
C ILE A 68 29.81 6.83 15.13
N PRO A 69 29.50 6.23 16.29
CA PRO A 69 28.42 5.25 16.38
C PRO A 69 27.03 5.83 16.04
N PRO A 70 26.60 6.99 16.59
CA PRO A 70 25.35 7.60 16.17
C PRO A 70 25.39 8.11 14.72
N LEU A 71 26.51 8.66 14.25
CA LEU A 71 26.64 9.06 12.84
C LEU A 71 26.54 7.87 11.91
N ALA A 72 27.21 6.75 12.20
CA ALA A 72 27.20 5.54 11.42
C ALA A 72 25.81 4.88 11.42
N ARG A 73 25.09 4.89 12.55
CA ARG A 73 23.69 4.43 12.62
C ARG A 73 22.77 5.30 11.77
N ASN A 74 22.88 6.63 11.86
CA ASN A 74 22.06 7.56 11.10
C ASN A 74 22.41 7.53 9.60
N ALA A 75 23.69 7.54 9.27
CA ALA A 75 24.20 7.43 7.91
C ALA A 75 23.90 6.06 7.31
N SER A 76 23.91 4.97 8.08
CA SER A 76 23.47 3.66 7.61
C SER A 76 21.96 3.61 7.39
N ALA A 77 21.16 4.27 8.24
CA ALA A 77 19.72 4.40 8.02
C ALA A 77 19.43 5.22 6.76
N GLU A 78 20.14 6.32 6.54
CA GLU A 78 20.03 7.16 5.35
C GLU A 78 20.60 6.48 4.09
N ALA A 79 21.74 5.78 4.21
CA ALA A 79 22.34 4.99 3.13
C ALA A 79 21.50 3.77 2.75
N SER A 80 20.73 3.20 3.69
CA SER A 80 19.74 2.17 3.37
C SER A 80 18.59 2.73 2.51
N GLN A 81 18.33 4.04 2.59
CA GLN A 81 17.42 4.74 1.68
C GLN A 81 18.10 5.13 0.36
N LEU A 82 19.44 5.24 0.33
CA LEU A 82 20.20 5.39 -0.90
C LEU A 82 20.15 4.05 -1.67
N ASN A 83 19.88 4.15 -2.97
CA ASN A 83 19.68 2.99 -3.85
C ASN A 83 21.02 2.38 -4.29
N LEU A 84 21.89 2.08 -3.32
CA LEU A 84 23.23 1.56 -3.58
C LEU A 84 23.13 0.14 -4.17
N PRO A 85 23.92 -0.16 -5.22
CA PRO A 85 23.91 -1.48 -5.88
C PRO A 85 24.55 -2.58 -5.03
N PHE A 86 25.29 -2.22 -3.97
CA PHE A 86 25.84 -3.17 -3.01
C PHE A 86 26.07 -2.50 -1.65
N GLU A 87 26.21 -3.32 -0.62
CA GLU A 87 26.68 -2.92 0.73
C GLU A 87 27.64 -3.96 1.28
N PHE A 88 28.57 -3.53 2.14
CA PHE A 88 29.42 -4.45 2.91
C PHE A 88 28.61 -5.09 4.02
N THR A 89 28.74 -6.40 4.19
CA THR A 89 28.21 -7.07 5.38
C THR A 89 29.16 -6.84 6.55
N THR A 90 28.73 -7.18 7.77
CA THR A 90 29.61 -7.17 8.94
C THR A 90 30.85 -8.05 8.72
N GLY A 91 30.67 -9.24 8.13
CA GLY A 91 31.79 -10.12 7.77
C GLY A 91 32.71 -9.50 6.73
N GLY A 92 32.15 -8.84 5.70
CA GLY A 92 32.93 -8.11 4.70
C GLY A 92 33.74 -6.96 5.29
N ALA A 93 33.18 -6.19 6.23
CA ALA A 93 33.88 -5.11 6.90
C ALA A 93 35.06 -5.63 7.74
N VAL A 94 34.87 -6.72 8.50
CA VAL A 94 35.94 -7.39 9.24
C VAL A 94 37.02 -7.89 8.28
N PHE A 95 36.63 -8.47 7.16
CA PHE A 95 37.55 -8.99 6.15
C PHE A 95 38.40 -7.89 5.49
N VAL A 96 37.80 -6.72 5.22
CA VAL A 96 38.54 -5.53 4.76
C VAL A 96 39.49 -5.02 5.83
N GLY A 97 39.09 -4.99 7.10
CA GLY A 97 39.97 -4.65 8.22
C GLY A 97 41.19 -5.58 8.30
N LEU A 98 40.96 -6.89 8.19
CA LEU A 98 42.03 -7.88 8.14
C LEU A 98 42.96 -7.66 6.93
N LEU A 99 42.40 -7.37 5.76
CA LEU A 99 43.17 -7.06 4.56
C LEU A 99 44.12 -5.88 4.80
N VAL A 100 43.64 -4.80 5.42
CA VAL A 100 44.47 -3.61 5.74
C VAL A 100 45.59 -3.96 6.73
N ILE A 101 45.27 -4.70 7.79
CA ILE A 101 46.25 -5.12 8.80
C ILE A 101 47.33 -6.00 8.16
N VAL A 102 46.93 -7.02 7.38
CA VAL A 102 47.86 -7.93 6.70
C VAL A 102 48.69 -7.18 5.65
N ALA A 103 48.08 -6.24 4.91
CA ALA A 103 48.79 -5.41 3.94
C ALA A 103 49.87 -4.55 4.61
N PHE A 104 49.54 -3.89 5.73
CA PHE A 104 50.50 -3.10 6.50
C PHE A 104 51.62 -3.97 7.07
N ALA A 105 51.29 -5.13 7.63
CA ALA A 105 52.27 -6.09 8.14
C ALA A 105 53.19 -6.62 7.03
N ALA A 106 52.64 -6.98 5.87
CA ALA A 106 53.39 -7.45 4.70
C ALA A 106 54.36 -6.37 4.20
N TRP A 107 53.88 -5.12 4.09
CA TRP A 107 54.68 -3.98 3.67
C TRP A 107 55.85 -3.72 4.62
N ASN A 108 55.58 -3.68 5.93
CA ASN A 108 56.58 -3.35 6.93
C ASN A 108 57.63 -4.47 7.12
N THR A 109 57.20 -5.73 7.05
CA THR A 109 58.09 -6.88 7.29
C THR A 109 58.75 -7.41 6.02
N SER A 110 58.31 -6.97 4.84
CA SER A 110 58.72 -7.52 3.54
C SER A 110 58.62 -9.06 3.47
N ASN A 111 57.67 -9.65 4.20
CA ASN A 111 57.51 -11.10 4.30
C ASN A 111 56.65 -11.66 3.15
N ASN A 112 57.26 -12.50 2.31
CA ASN A 112 56.60 -13.16 1.17
C ASN A 112 55.34 -13.96 1.55
N LEU A 113 55.32 -14.60 2.72
CA LEU A 113 54.14 -15.35 3.18
C LEU A 113 52.94 -14.43 3.40
N LEU A 114 53.17 -13.25 3.97
CA LEU A 114 52.10 -12.27 4.18
C LEU A 114 51.58 -11.69 2.87
N PHE A 115 52.44 -11.53 1.85
CA PHE A 115 52.00 -11.16 0.50
C PHE A 115 51.16 -12.25 -0.18
N LEU A 116 51.45 -13.52 0.07
CA LEU A 116 50.63 -14.64 -0.42
C LEU A 116 49.26 -14.64 0.25
N VAL A 117 49.22 -14.50 1.58
CA VAL A 117 47.96 -14.38 2.34
C VAL A 117 47.15 -13.17 1.87
N LEU A 118 47.79 -12.01 1.69
CA LEU A 118 47.16 -10.79 1.18
C LEU A 118 46.54 -11.03 -0.21
N SER A 119 47.25 -11.75 -1.08
CA SER A 119 46.79 -12.08 -2.43
C SER A 119 45.58 -13.02 -2.41
N PHE A 120 45.56 -14.01 -1.52
CA PHE A 120 44.40 -14.91 -1.36
C PHE A 120 43.16 -14.17 -0.83
N ILE A 121 43.33 -13.34 0.20
CA ILE A 121 42.25 -12.50 0.76
C ILE A 121 41.72 -11.54 -0.31
N SER A 122 42.61 -10.88 -1.05
CA SER A 122 42.22 -9.97 -2.14
C SER A 122 41.47 -10.70 -3.25
N SER A 123 41.92 -11.90 -3.63
CA SER A 123 41.22 -12.76 -4.59
C SER A 123 39.82 -13.12 -4.13
N ALA A 124 39.65 -13.56 -2.88
CA ALA A 124 38.33 -13.88 -2.33
C ALA A 124 37.39 -12.66 -2.34
N LEU A 125 37.91 -11.46 -2.07
CA LEU A 125 37.15 -10.21 -2.13
C LEU A 125 36.71 -9.90 -3.57
N ILE A 126 37.62 -9.98 -4.54
CA ILE A 126 37.33 -9.73 -5.96
C ILE A 126 36.34 -10.76 -6.50
N VAL A 127 36.59 -12.06 -6.28
CA VAL A 127 35.72 -13.15 -6.71
C VAL A 127 34.34 -13.01 -6.07
N GLY A 128 34.28 -12.70 -4.78
CA GLY A 128 33.03 -12.48 -4.07
C GLY A 128 32.18 -11.37 -4.68
N PHE A 129 32.81 -10.23 -4.95
CA PHE A 129 32.16 -9.07 -5.56
C PHE A 129 31.69 -9.35 -7.00
N VAL A 130 32.55 -9.92 -7.84
CA VAL A 130 32.24 -10.22 -9.24
C VAL A 130 31.15 -11.28 -9.35
N ALA A 131 31.23 -12.35 -8.55
CA ALA A 131 30.24 -13.43 -8.52
C ALA A 131 28.86 -12.92 -8.10
N GLY A 132 28.78 -12.11 -7.05
CA GLY A 132 27.51 -11.50 -6.61
C GLY A 132 26.90 -10.58 -7.67
N HIS A 133 27.72 -9.75 -8.32
CA HIS A 133 27.27 -8.85 -9.38
C HIS A 133 26.75 -9.61 -10.62
N ILE A 134 27.46 -10.65 -11.07
CA ILE A 134 27.02 -11.52 -12.18
C ILE A 134 25.78 -12.33 -11.77
N GLY A 135 25.72 -12.75 -10.49
CA GLY A 135 24.61 -13.49 -9.87
C GLY A 135 23.25 -12.84 -10.11
N LEU A 136 23.13 -11.53 -10.01
CA LEU A 136 21.84 -10.84 -10.17
C LEU A 136 21.52 -10.41 -11.61
N LYS A 137 22.49 -10.43 -12.53
CA LYS A 137 22.26 -10.02 -13.93
C LYS A 137 21.35 -11.01 -14.67
N LYS A 138 20.55 -10.50 -15.61
CA LYS A 138 19.69 -11.30 -16.50
C LYS A 138 18.69 -12.21 -15.77
N LEU A 139 18.30 -11.81 -14.56
CA LEU A 139 17.14 -12.34 -13.85
C LEU A 139 15.93 -11.44 -14.10
N ASP A 140 14.79 -12.07 -14.29
CA ASP A 140 13.47 -11.44 -14.38
C ASP A 140 12.56 -12.05 -13.31
N VAL A 141 11.76 -11.20 -12.68
CA VAL A 141 10.78 -11.58 -11.66
C VAL A 141 9.40 -11.35 -12.23
N LYS A 142 8.49 -12.31 -12.06
CA LYS A 142 7.06 -12.07 -12.26
C LYS A 142 6.31 -12.54 -11.04
N MET A 143 5.35 -11.74 -10.62
CA MET A 143 4.45 -12.00 -9.50
C MET A 143 3.04 -11.99 -10.07
N ARG A 144 2.27 -13.04 -9.78
CA ARG A 144 0.86 -13.15 -10.19
C ARG A 144 0.00 -13.16 -8.94
N PHE A 145 -1.07 -12.39 -9.00
CA PHE A 145 -2.09 -12.29 -7.96
C PHE A 145 -3.37 -12.98 -8.43
N PRO A 146 -4.22 -13.44 -7.51
CA PRO A 146 -5.59 -13.80 -7.84
C PRO A 146 -6.37 -12.58 -8.35
N GLU A 147 -7.53 -12.82 -8.97
CA GLU A 147 -8.41 -11.75 -9.47
C GLU A 147 -8.90 -10.83 -8.33
N THR A 148 -9.11 -11.40 -7.14
CA THR A 148 -9.58 -10.70 -5.94
C THR A 148 -8.65 -10.94 -4.77
N VAL A 149 -8.32 -9.89 -4.05
CA VAL A 149 -7.46 -9.91 -2.86
C VAL A 149 -8.25 -9.29 -1.71
N TYR A 150 -8.43 -10.02 -0.61
CA TYR A 150 -9.18 -9.54 0.56
C TYR A 150 -8.25 -9.19 1.71
N ALA A 151 -8.63 -8.20 2.51
CA ALA A 151 -7.88 -7.83 3.69
C ALA A 151 -8.01 -8.92 4.78
N ASN A 152 -6.94 -9.13 5.55
CA ASN A 152 -6.81 -10.12 6.62
C ASN A 152 -6.96 -11.59 6.19
N GLU A 153 -6.99 -11.87 4.89
CA GLU A 153 -7.06 -13.23 4.35
C GLU A 153 -5.72 -13.64 3.69
N PRO A 154 -5.30 -14.91 3.85
CA PRO A 154 -4.15 -15.45 3.13
C PRO A 154 -4.38 -15.38 1.61
N THR A 155 -3.62 -14.52 0.95
CA THR A 155 -3.66 -14.36 -0.50
C THR A 155 -2.55 -15.18 -1.13
N PRO A 156 -2.86 -16.24 -1.91
CA PRO A 156 -1.85 -17.04 -2.57
C PRO A 156 -1.27 -16.25 -3.75
N ILE A 157 0.03 -16.03 -3.72
CA ILE A 157 0.78 -15.29 -4.73
C ILE A 157 1.74 -16.26 -5.40
N VAL A 158 1.72 -16.29 -6.73
CA VAL A 158 2.68 -17.08 -7.50
C VAL A 158 3.85 -16.19 -7.89
N LEU A 159 5.02 -16.47 -7.30
CA LEU A 159 6.28 -15.83 -7.62
C LEU A 159 7.06 -16.71 -8.59
N SER A 160 7.49 -16.14 -9.71
CA SER A 160 8.34 -16.79 -10.69
C SER A 160 9.64 -16.00 -10.90
N LEU A 161 10.76 -16.71 -10.84
CA LEU A 161 12.09 -16.18 -11.15
C LEU A 161 12.62 -16.87 -12.38
N HIS A 162 12.89 -16.09 -13.43
CA HIS A 162 13.42 -16.58 -14.69
C HIS A 162 14.86 -16.11 -14.91
N SER A 163 15.74 -17.04 -15.27
CA SER A 163 17.14 -16.75 -15.58
C SER A 163 17.40 -16.82 -17.08
N ARG A 164 17.79 -15.70 -17.69
CA ARG A 164 18.21 -15.62 -19.10
C ARG A 164 19.70 -15.89 -19.30
N LYS A 165 20.39 -16.40 -18.28
CA LYS A 165 21.83 -16.68 -18.35
C LYS A 165 22.11 -17.93 -19.18
N ARG A 166 23.20 -17.90 -19.97
CA ARG A 166 23.60 -19.02 -20.84
C ARG A 166 24.58 -20.00 -20.16
N LEU A 167 25.46 -19.47 -19.30
CA LEU A 167 26.58 -20.23 -18.74
C LEU A 167 26.30 -20.68 -17.31
N LEU A 168 26.30 -19.73 -16.37
CA LEU A 168 26.21 -20.03 -14.95
C LEU A 168 24.77 -19.97 -14.44
N PRO A 169 24.35 -20.90 -13.56
CA PRO A 169 23.15 -20.75 -12.76
C PRO A 169 23.33 -19.60 -11.75
N THR A 170 22.25 -19.28 -11.04
CA THR A 170 22.29 -18.32 -9.94
C THR A 170 22.05 -19.04 -8.62
N PHE A 171 22.79 -18.67 -7.58
CA PHE A 171 22.64 -19.23 -6.25
C PHE A 171 22.28 -18.16 -5.24
N SER A 172 21.54 -18.57 -4.20
CA SER A 172 21.26 -17.78 -3.00
C SER A 172 20.77 -16.36 -3.33
N VAL A 173 19.59 -16.27 -3.93
CA VAL A 173 18.92 -14.99 -4.23
C VAL A 173 17.74 -14.83 -3.31
N THR A 174 17.66 -13.69 -2.64
CA THR A 174 16.46 -13.25 -1.94
C THR A 174 15.70 -12.31 -2.86
N ALA A 175 14.40 -12.58 -3.07
CA ALA A 175 13.51 -11.66 -3.76
C ALA A 175 12.67 -10.90 -2.75
N GLU A 176 12.68 -9.58 -2.84
CA GLU A 176 11.84 -8.69 -2.04
C GLU A 176 10.92 -7.90 -2.99
N VAL A 177 9.66 -7.71 -2.59
CA VAL A 177 8.75 -6.76 -3.22
C VAL A 177 8.77 -5.46 -2.42
N ARG A 178 8.76 -4.34 -3.13
CA ARG A 178 8.70 -3.02 -2.54
C ARG A 178 7.45 -2.33 -3.03
N GLY A 179 6.52 -2.17 -2.10
CA GLY A 179 5.26 -1.51 -2.36
C GLY A 179 5.03 -0.38 -1.37
N ARG A 180 3.95 0.36 -1.59
CA ARG A 180 3.43 1.31 -0.62
C ARG A 180 1.92 1.32 -0.70
N ARG A 181 1.29 1.50 0.45
CA ARG A 181 -0.13 1.84 0.50
C ARG A 181 -0.29 3.29 0.07
N VAL A 182 -1.25 3.55 -0.80
CA VAL A 182 -1.58 4.90 -1.26
C VAL A 182 -2.71 5.42 -0.40
N TYR A 183 -2.41 6.45 0.40
CA TYR A 183 -3.40 7.19 1.17
C TYR A 183 -3.49 8.61 0.62
N PRO A 184 -4.67 9.08 0.21
CA PRO A 184 -4.97 10.50 0.06
C PRO A 184 -4.94 11.15 1.45
N ASP A 185 -3.82 11.77 1.79
CA ASP A 185 -3.70 12.64 2.96
C ASP A 185 -3.46 14.07 2.47
N ASP A 186 -4.00 15.06 3.17
CA ASP A 186 -3.79 16.48 2.85
C ASP A 186 -2.38 16.96 3.24
N LEU A 187 -1.57 16.07 3.84
CA LEU A 187 -0.23 16.36 4.34
C LEU A 187 0.70 16.97 3.27
N GLU A 188 0.63 16.50 2.02
CA GLU A 188 1.42 17.10 0.94
C GLU A 188 1.02 18.55 0.68
N LYS A 189 -0.28 18.84 0.69
CA LYS A 189 -0.82 20.21 0.54
C LYS A 189 -0.38 21.09 1.72
N VAL A 190 -0.54 20.60 2.95
CA VAL A 190 -0.17 21.32 4.18
C VAL A 190 1.33 21.61 4.22
N LEU A 191 2.18 20.63 3.90
CA LEU A 191 3.64 20.83 3.84
C LEU A 191 4.02 21.79 2.71
N GLY A 192 3.32 21.74 1.56
CA GLY A 192 3.53 22.64 0.43
C GLY A 192 3.27 24.11 0.74
N GLU A 193 2.46 24.42 1.77
CA GLU A 193 2.24 25.80 2.21
C GLU A 193 3.51 26.49 2.74
N PHE A 194 4.51 25.72 3.18
CA PHE A 194 5.71 26.25 3.85
C PHE A 194 7.03 25.56 3.50
N LEU A 195 7.02 24.45 2.74
CA LEU A 195 8.21 23.78 2.19
C LEU A 195 8.19 23.79 0.65
N PRO A 196 9.36 23.74 -0.01
CA PRO A 196 9.43 23.54 -1.45
C PRO A 196 8.74 22.23 -1.86
N ALA A 197 8.06 22.22 -3.01
CA ALA A 197 7.26 21.08 -3.48
C ALA A 197 8.00 19.74 -3.47
N LYS A 198 9.28 19.72 -3.88
CA LYS A 198 10.11 18.48 -3.86
C LYS A 198 10.28 17.89 -2.47
N TRP A 199 10.40 18.73 -1.44
CA TRP A 199 10.56 18.32 -0.05
C TRP A 199 9.23 17.93 0.57
N ALA A 200 8.18 18.72 0.33
CA ALA A 200 6.81 18.39 0.75
C ALA A 200 6.41 17.00 0.22
N ALA A 201 6.57 16.76 -1.09
CA ALA A 201 6.29 15.48 -1.72
C ALA A 201 7.18 14.34 -1.21
N ARG A 202 8.42 14.59 -0.80
CA ARG A 202 9.30 13.55 -0.26
C ARG A 202 8.91 13.15 1.16
N ILE A 203 8.48 14.11 1.99
CA ILE A 203 8.09 13.90 3.39
C ILE A 203 6.68 13.31 3.48
N ALA A 204 5.76 13.77 2.63
CA ALA A 204 4.37 13.31 2.61
C ALA A 204 4.19 11.93 1.97
N LYS A 205 5.20 11.40 1.26
CA LYS A 205 5.13 10.06 0.67
C LYS A 205 5.30 8.99 1.74
N PRO A 206 4.39 7.99 1.80
CA PRO A 206 4.54 6.86 2.70
C PRO A 206 5.82 6.08 2.37
N PRO A 207 6.43 5.43 3.37
CA PRO A 207 7.64 4.65 3.19
C PRO A 207 7.37 3.48 2.25
N LEU A 208 8.41 3.05 1.54
CA LEU A 208 8.37 1.81 0.80
C LEU A 208 8.47 0.66 1.79
N ILE A 209 7.39 -0.11 1.91
CA ILE A 209 7.37 -1.31 2.71
C ILE A 209 8.06 -2.39 1.90
N LYS A 210 9.09 -3.00 2.51
CA LYS A 210 9.81 -4.13 1.93
C LYS A 210 9.22 -5.40 2.51
N HIS A 211 8.73 -6.27 1.64
CA HIS A 211 8.35 -7.63 2.04
C HIS A 211 9.29 -8.63 1.37
N THR A 212 9.88 -9.51 2.18
CA THR A 212 10.64 -10.63 1.66
C THR A 212 9.65 -11.62 1.08
N LEU A 213 9.76 -11.90 -0.21
CA LEU A 213 8.90 -12.85 -0.87
C LEU A 213 9.41 -14.27 -0.58
N ASP A 214 10.63 -14.57 -1.02
CA ASP A 214 11.23 -15.89 -0.81
C ASP A 214 12.76 -15.88 -1.01
N TYR A 215 13.40 -16.96 -0.56
CA TYR A 215 14.81 -17.26 -0.71
C TYR A 215 15.04 -18.44 -1.66
N PHE A 216 15.73 -18.15 -2.77
CA PHE A 216 16.01 -19.09 -3.84
C PHE A 216 17.43 -19.61 -3.71
N VAL A 217 17.57 -20.87 -3.30
CA VAL A 217 18.87 -21.53 -3.15
C VAL A 217 19.60 -21.66 -4.49
N HIS A 218 18.88 -22.09 -5.52
CA HIS A 218 19.43 -22.34 -6.85
C HIS A 218 18.40 -22.00 -7.91
N ILE A 219 18.81 -21.30 -8.96
CA ILE A 219 18.00 -20.97 -10.14
C ILE A 219 18.77 -21.48 -11.37
N PRO A 220 18.20 -22.42 -12.15
CA PRO A 220 18.88 -23.01 -13.29
C PRO A 220 19.14 -21.98 -14.39
N ARG A 221 20.18 -22.21 -15.20
CA ARG A 221 20.45 -21.44 -16.41
C ARG A 221 19.30 -21.63 -17.42
N LYS A 222 18.89 -20.56 -18.12
CA LYS A 222 17.77 -20.57 -19.09
C LYS A 222 16.46 -21.19 -18.56
N GLY A 223 16.28 -21.25 -17.25
CA GLY A 223 15.10 -21.87 -16.63
C GLY A 223 14.33 -20.89 -15.75
N SER A 224 13.22 -21.37 -15.22
CA SER A 224 12.41 -20.67 -14.24
C SER A 224 12.14 -21.56 -13.04
N ILE A 225 11.93 -20.92 -11.89
CA ILE A 225 11.40 -21.55 -10.69
C ILE A 225 10.17 -20.76 -10.28
N GLU A 226 9.14 -21.49 -9.87
CA GLU A 226 7.91 -20.92 -9.35
C GLU A 226 7.71 -21.38 -7.91
N TYR A 227 7.36 -20.45 -7.03
CA TYR A 227 6.93 -20.71 -5.67
C TYR A 227 5.58 -20.03 -5.45
N GLN A 228 4.72 -20.73 -4.71
CA GLN A 228 3.49 -20.16 -4.19
C GLN A 228 3.75 -19.74 -2.75
N LEU A 229 3.47 -18.48 -2.44
CA LEU A 229 3.61 -17.90 -1.11
C LEU A 229 2.29 -17.26 -0.70
N ASP A 230 1.94 -17.38 0.57
CA ASP A 230 0.76 -16.72 1.12
C ASP A 230 1.16 -15.38 1.73
N HIS A 231 0.45 -14.33 1.35
CA HIS A 231 0.60 -13.00 1.94
C HIS A 231 -0.73 -12.51 2.47
N ILE A 232 -0.71 -11.97 3.70
CA ILE A 232 -1.89 -11.38 4.33
C ILE A 232 -1.78 -9.86 4.21
N PHE A 233 -2.72 -9.26 3.49
CA PHE A 233 -2.83 -7.80 3.44
C PHE A 233 -3.65 -7.33 4.63
N GLU A 234 -3.04 -6.68 5.61
CA GLU A 234 -3.75 -6.30 6.86
C GLU A 234 -4.90 -5.29 6.66
N LYS A 235 -4.91 -4.55 5.55
CA LYS A 235 -5.86 -3.46 5.28
C LYS A 235 -6.23 -3.40 3.81
N ARG A 236 -7.47 -2.99 3.56
CA ARG A 236 -8.03 -2.71 2.23
C ARG A 236 -7.41 -1.48 1.57
N GLY A 237 -7.77 -1.28 0.30
CA GLY A 237 -7.48 -0.10 -0.47
C GLY A 237 -6.40 -0.33 -1.51
N ARG A 238 -5.77 0.77 -1.95
CA ARG A 238 -4.83 0.78 -3.06
C ARG A 238 -3.41 0.43 -2.60
N PHE A 239 -2.89 -0.67 -3.12
CA PHE A 239 -1.50 -1.07 -2.95
C PHE A 239 -0.72 -0.93 -4.26
N GLU A 240 0.28 -0.04 -4.27
CA GLU A 240 1.14 0.18 -5.44
C GLU A 240 2.42 -0.66 -5.30
N ILE A 241 2.65 -1.58 -6.23
CA ILE A 241 3.95 -2.24 -6.38
C ILE A 241 4.87 -1.35 -7.20
N LYS A 242 5.99 -0.93 -6.59
CA LYS A 242 6.96 -0.04 -7.23
C LYS A 242 8.05 -0.83 -7.95
N ASP A 243 8.76 -1.67 -7.22
CA ASP A 243 9.89 -2.42 -7.73
C ASP A 243 10.07 -3.74 -6.98
N PHE A 244 10.77 -4.67 -7.63
CA PHE A 244 11.31 -5.87 -7.01
C PHE A 244 12.78 -5.64 -6.73
N GLU A 245 13.24 -5.98 -5.53
CA GLU A 245 14.65 -5.97 -5.17
C GLU A 245 15.14 -7.40 -5.07
N LEU A 246 16.04 -7.79 -5.98
CA LEU A 246 16.78 -9.03 -5.87
C LEU A 246 18.08 -8.74 -5.13
N SER A 247 18.38 -9.54 -4.12
CA SER A 247 19.64 -9.43 -3.39
C SER A 247 20.35 -10.78 -3.26
N THR A 248 21.68 -10.74 -3.17
CA THR A 248 22.48 -11.94 -2.92
C THR A 248 23.69 -11.61 -2.06
N LYS A 249 24.04 -12.56 -1.20
CA LYS A 249 25.28 -12.57 -0.41
C LYS A 249 26.27 -13.62 -0.94
N PHE A 250 25.95 -14.31 -2.02
CA PHE A 250 26.77 -15.37 -2.58
C PHE A 250 28.10 -14.81 -3.14
N PRO A 251 29.23 -15.54 -3.02
CA PRO A 251 29.43 -16.83 -2.33
C PRO A 251 29.85 -16.72 -0.86
N PHE A 252 30.64 -15.71 -0.50
CA PHE A 252 31.32 -15.64 0.81
C PHE A 252 30.61 -14.75 1.84
N ALA A 253 29.46 -14.19 1.50
CA ALA A 253 28.72 -13.24 2.31
C ALA A 253 29.50 -11.99 2.73
N LEU A 254 30.56 -11.60 2.00
CA LEU A 254 31.32 -10.36 2.22
C LEU A 254 30.54 -9.11 1.75
N PHE A 255 29.77 -9.25 0.68
CA PHE A 255 28.95 -8.18 0.10
C PHE A 255 27.50 -8.64 0.02
N ARG A 256 26.56 -7.72 0.22
CA ARG A 256 25.17 -7.90 -0.23
C ARG A 256 24.99 -7.08 -1.50
N HIS A 257 24.94 -7.74 -2.65
CA HIS A 257 24.58 -7.11 -3.91
C HIS A 257 23.07 -6.95 -4.00
N ARG A 258 22.63 -5.87 -4.66
CA ARG A 258 21.22 -5.57 -4.89
C ARG A 258 21.01 -5.20 -6.35
N ARG A 259 19.93 -5.70 -6.94
CA ARG A 259 19.46 -5.31 -8.26
C ARG A 259 17.97 -5.05 -8.18
N ARG A 260 17.57 -3.86 -8.59
CA ARG A 260 16.16 -3.50 -8.66
C ARG A 260 15.62 -3.70 -10.06
N LEU A 261 14.42 -4.24 -10.11
CA LEU A 261 13.66 -4.47 -11.32
C LEU A 261 12.37 -3.65 -11.18
N PRO A 262 12.15 -2.63 -12.03
CA PRO A 262 10.92 -1.86 -11.97
C PRO A 262 9.75 -2.80 -12.25
N ALA A 263 8.70 -2.72 -11.45
CA ALA A 263 7.46 -3.35 -11.79
C ALA A 263 6.81 -2.53 -12.93
N GLN A 264 6.21 -3.20 -13.91
CA GLN A 264 5.15 -2.53 -14.67
C GLN A 264 4.09 -2.18 -13.63
N ARG A 265 3.75 -0.89 -13.47
CA ARG A 265 2.91 -0.38 -12.37
C ARG A 265 1.69 -1.28 -12.16
N ALA A 266 1.80 -2.19 -11.20
CA ALA A 266 0.74 -3.12 -10.83
C ALA A 266 0.10 -2.52 -9.60
N GLU A 267 -1.06 -1.92 -9.82
CA GLU A 267 -1.94 -1.50 -8.75
C GLU A 267 -2.78 -2.71 -8.35
N ILE A 268 -2.75 -3.03 -7.06
CA ILE A 268 -3.58 -4.07 -6.46
C ILE A 268 -4.62 -3.39 -5.62
N VAL A 269 -5.87 -3.75 -5.85
CA VAL A 269 -6.99 -3.34 -5.02
C VAL A 269 -7.21 -4.45 -4.01
N VAL A 270 -7.02 -4.13 -2.74
CA VAL A 270 -7.34 -5.02 -1.64
C VAL A 270 -8.76 -4.69 -1.19
N PHE A 271 -9.67 -5.64 -1.32
CA PHE A 271 -11.06 -5.53 -0.86
C PHE A 271 -11.12 -5.59 0.67
N PRO A 272 -12.16 -5.01 1.30
CA PRO A 272 -12.37 -5.17 2.75
C PRO A 272 -12.49 -6.66 3.11
N GLU A 273 -12.15 -6.95 4.36
CA GLU A 273 -12.44 -8.25 4.97
C GLU A 273 -13.96 -8.52 4.89
N HIS A 274 -14.33 -9.80 4.70
CA HIS A 274 -15.73 -10.20 4.71
C HIS A 274 -16.33 -10.00 6.11
N VAL A 275 -17.02 -8.86 6.30
CA VAL A 275 -17.76 -8.60 7.53
C VAL A 275 -19.13 -9.27 7.42
N PRO A 276 -19.43 -10.32 8.20
CA PRO A 276 -20.77 -10.89 8.21
C PRO A 276 -21.75 -9.83 8.71
N VAL A 277 -22.72 -9.49 7.89
CA VAL A 277 -23.87 -8.66 8.28
C VAL A 277 -25.00 -9.59 8.70
N ASP A 278 -25.76 -9.23 9.72
CA ASP A 278 -26.94 -9.97 10.10
C ASP A 278 -27.94 -10.00 8.93
N THR A 279 -28.03 -11.17 8.29
CA THR A 279 -28.88 -11.43 7.13
C THR A 279 -30.35 -11.15 7.42
N GLU A 280 -30.79 -11.15 8.68
CA GLU A 280 -32.16 -10.82 9.04
C GLU A 280 -32.49 -9.35 8.74
N MET A 281 -31.56 -8.41 8.98
CA MET A 281 -31.71 -7.00 8.61
C MET A 281 -31.68 -6.78 7.09
N LEU A 282 -31.13 -7.74 6.36
CA LEU A 282 -30.94 -7.71 4.92
C LEU A 282 -32.06 -8.41 4.15
N LYS A 283 -33.01 -9.06 4.82
CA LYS A 283 -34.19 -9.62 4.14
C LYS A 283 -34.98 -8.47 3.53
N ILE A 284 -34.74 -8.17 2.25
CA ILE A 284 -35.74 -7.53 1.42
C ILE A 284 -36.94 -8.49 1.50
N PRO A 285 -38.14 -8.04 1.88
CA PRO A 285 -39.33 -8.84 1.72
C PRO A 285 -39.53 -9.04 0.23
N THR A 286 -38.80 -10.00 -0.33
CA THR A 286 -39.26 -10.76 -1.47
C THR A 286 -40.49 -11.44 -0.91
N GLU A 287 -41.65 -10.91 -1.25
CA GLU A 287 -42.92 -11.59 -1.09
C GLU A 287 -42.84 -12.91 -1.86
N THR A 288 -42.16 -13.88 -1.26
CA THR A 288 -41.84 -15.17 -1.84
C THR A 288 -43.18 -15.90 -1.97
N GLY A 289 -43.76 -15.81 -3.17
CA GLY A 289 -45.03 -16.42 -3.52
C GLY A 289 -46.29 -15.55 -3.41
N SER A 290 -46.22 -14.23 -3.12
CA SER A 290 -47.44 -13.39 -3.06
C SER A 290 -47.46 -12.15 -3.96
N ALA A 291 -46.30 -11.63 -4.38
CA ALA A 291 -46.24 -10.56 -5.37
C ALA A 291 -45.85 -11.13 -6.73
N VAL A 292 -46.79 -11.79 -7.40
CA VAL A 292 -46.71 -11.87 -8.86
C VAL A 292 -46.75 -10.41 -9.33
N SER A 293 -45.71 -9.95 -10.02
CA SER A 293 -45.68 -8.61 -10.61
C SER A 293 -47.00 -8.41 -11.35
N LYS A 294 -47.83 -7.46 -10.93
CA LYS A 294 -49.12 -7.20 -11.62
C LYS A 294 -48.91 -6.57 -13.00
N LYS A 295 -47.66 -6.24 -13.34
CA LYS A 295 -47.25 -5.73 -14.64
C LYS A 295 -47.12 -6.91 -15.62
N LYS A 296 -47.76 -6.77 -16.78
CA LYS A 296 -47.67 -7.72 -17.88
C LYS A 296 -46.24 -7.73 -18.45
N GLY A 297 -45.67 -8.91 -18.67
CA GLY A 297 -44.31 -9.08 -19.20
C GLY A 297 -44.08 -10.43 -19.88
N MET A 298 -42.81 -10.76 -20.13
CA MET A 298 -42.37 -12.02 -20.77
C MET A 298 -41.89 -13.07 -19.76
N GLY A 299 -42.23 -12.94 -18.48
CA GLY A 299 -41.85 -13.91 -17.46
C GLY A 299 -42.60 -15.23 -17.59
N ARG A 300 -42.49 -16.06 -16.55
CA ARG A 300 -43.02 -17.44 -16.55
C ARG A 300 -44.34 -17.61 -15.81
N ASP A 301 -44.68 -16.67 -14.93
CA ASP A 301 -45.86 -16.76 -14.09
C ASP A 301 -47.10 -16.26 -14.82
N LEU A 302 -48.15 -17.07 -14.87
CA LEU A 302 -49.40 -16.70 -15.53
C LEU A 302 -50.18 -15.70 -14.66
N ILE A 303 -50.38 -14.46 -15.14
CA ILE A 303 -51.25 -13.48 -14.49
C ILE A 303 -52.71 -13.76 -14.82
N GLY A 304 -52.99 -14.11 -16.08
CA GLY A 304 -54.36 -14.24 -16.54
C GLY A 304 -54.49 -14.71 -17.98
N MET A 305 -55.74 -14.91 -18.38
CA MET A 305 -56.12 -15.28 -19.73
C MET A 305 -57.11 -14.25 -20.26
N ARG A 306 -56.89 -13.79 -21.49
CA ARG A 306 -57.79 -12.83 -22.16
C ARG A 306 -57.96 -13.18 -23.63
N GLU A 307 -58.92 -12.53 -24.26
CA GLU A 307 -59.14 -12.63 -25.70
C GLU A 307 -57.96 -12.00 -26.47
N TYR A 308 -57.56 -12.67 -27.55
CA TYR A 308 -56.48 -12.25 -28.45
C TYR A 308 -56.75 -10.86 -29.03
N GLN A 309 -55.73 -10.01 -29.01
CA GLN A 309 -55.73 -8.73 -29.72
C GLN A 309 -54.70 -8.75 -30.86
N PRO A 310 -54.95 -8.02 -31.96
CA PRO A 310 -53.93 -7.81 -32.99
C PRO A 310 -52.67 -7.23 -32.35
N LEU A 311 -51.50 -7.83 -32.62
CA LEU A 311 -50.16 -7.59 -32.04
C LEU A 311 -49.76 -8.50 -30.86
N ASP A 312 -50.64 -9.38 -30.38
CA ASP A 312 -50.23 -10.40 -29.40
C ASP A 312 -49.35 -11.50 -30.03
N ASP A 313 -48.38 -11.99 -29.26
CA ASP A 313 -47.50 -13.10 -29.67
C ASP A 313 -48.30 -14.41 -29.74
N LEU A 314 -48.30 -15.02 -30.93
CA LEU A 314 -49.01 -16.27 -31.22
C LEU A 314 -48.50 -17.44 -30.36
N ARG A 315 -47.27 -17.38 -29.86
CA ARG A 315 -46.69 -18.42 -28.97
C ARG A 315 -47.39 -18.49 -27.62
N HIS A 316 -48.06 -17.42 -27.20
CA HIS A 316 -48.79 -17.36 -25.93
C HIS A 316 -50.27 -17.75 -26.06
N ILE A 317 -50.71 -18.20 -27.24
CA ILE A 317 -52.09 -18.70 -27.42
C ILE A 317 -52.28 -20.00 -26.64
N ASP A 318 -53.30 -20.04 -25.79
CA ASP A 318 -53.76 -21.27 -25.15
C ASP A 318 -54.73 -21.98 -26.09
N TRP A 319 -54.22 -22.94 -26.86
CA TRP A 319 -55.03 -23.72 -27.79
C TRP A 319 -56.13 -24.55 -27.10
N LYS A 320 -55.93 -24.94 -25.84
CA LYS A 320 -56.91 -25.74 -25.08
C LYS A 320 -58.06 -24.88 -24.56
N ALA A 321 -57.77 -23.66 -24.09
CA ALA A 321 -58.80 -22.68 -23.73
C ALA A 321 -59.56 -22.22 -24.98
N THR A 322 -58.82 -21.92 -26.06
CA THR A 322 -59.39 -21.52 -27.36
C THR A 322 -60.36 -22.55 -27.91
N ALA A 323 -60.03 -23.84 -27.82
CA ALA A 323 -60.91 -24.93 -28.28
C ALA A 323 -62.21 -25.06 -27.46
N ARG A 324 -62.23 -24.59 -26.20
CA ARG A 324 -63.42 -24.65 -25.33
C ARG A 324 -64.33 -23.43 -25.47
N THR A 325 -63.75 -22.26 -25.74
CA THR A 325 -64.49 -20.99 -25.83
C THR A 325 -64.82 -20.58 -27.26
N SER A 326 -64.27 -21.27 -28.27
CA SER A 326 -64.37 -20.92 -29.69
C SER A 326 -63.91 -19.49 -30.01
N ARG A 327 -63.06 -18.91 -29.16
CA ARG A 327 -62.44 -17.59 -29.31
C ARG A 327 -60.96 -17.72 -28.97
N LEU A 328 -60.09 -17.03 -29.70
CA LEU A 328 -58.63 -17.08 -29.46
C LEU A 328 -58.30 -16.50 -28.09
N VAL A 329 -57.75 -17.32 -27.20
CA VAL A 329 -57.35 -16.94 -25.84
C VAL A 329 -55.83 -16.90 -25.75
N VAL A 330 -55.29 -15.80 -25.23
CA VAL A 330 -53.86 -15.59 -25.00
C VAL A 330 -53.58 -15.58 -23.50
N ARG A 331 -52.47 -16.21 -23.11
CA ARG A 331 -51.92 -16.18 -21.75
C ARG A 331 -51.10 -14.91 -21.57
N ASP A 332 -51.46 -14.09 -20.57
CA ASP A 332 -50.63 -12.98 -20.14
C ASP A 332 -49.74 -13.45 -18.98
N PHE A 333 -48.43 -13.27 -19.15
CA PHE A 333 -47.44 -13.60 -18.13
C PHE A 333 -47.03 -12.36 -17.34
N ALA A 334 -46.56 -12.58 -16.12
CA ALA A 334 -45.99 -11.55 -15.27
C ALA A 334 -44.64 -11.12 -15.80
N ALA A 335 -44.31 -9.84 -15.61
CA ALA A 335 -42.91 -9.43 -15.66
C ALA A 335 -42.14 -10.20 -14.58
N GLU A 336 -40.96 -10.72 -14.92
CA GLU A 336 -40.00 -11.14 -13.90
C GLU A 336 -39.56 -9.86 -13.18
N ASP A 337 -39.77 -9.78 -11.86
CA ASP A 337 -39.27 -8.66 -11.07
C ASP A 337 -37.75 -8.84 -10.96
N GLU A 338 -37.01 -8.07 -11.74
CA GLU A 338 -35.56 -7.90 -11.57
C GLU A 338 -35.31 -7.25 -10.21
N LEU A 339 -34.65 -7.97 -9.31
CA LEU A 339 -34.27 -7.42 -8.01
C LEU A 339 -33.20 -6.34 -8.26
N LYS A 340 -33.57 -5.06 -8.15
CA LYS A 340 -32.63 -3.94 -8.30
C LYS A 340 -32.21 -3.44 -6.93
N VAL A 341 -30.91 -3.44 -6.65
CA VAL A 341 -30.34 -3.00 -5.37
C VAL A 341 -29.36 -1.87 -5.58
N PHE A 342 -29.54 -0.78 -4.85
CA PHE A 342 -28.63 0.35 -4.89
C PHE A 342 -27.99 0.61 -3.53
N VAL A 343 -26.67 0.77 -3.51
CA VAL A 343 -25.90 1.02 -2.28
C VAL A 343 -25.40 2.46 -2.28
N ILE A 344 -25.75 3.22 -1.25
CA ILE A 344 -25.24 4.57 -0.99
C ILE A 344 -24.19 4.45 0.10
N LEU A 345 -22.94 4.80 -0.21
CA LEU A 345 -21.83 4.77 0.74
C LEU A 345 -21.40 6.19 1.12
N ASP A 346 -21.77 6.62 2.32
CA ASP A 346 -21.36 7.92 2.87
C ASP A 346 -20.12 7.77 3.78
N THR A 347 -18.97 8.22 3.29
CA THR A 347 -17.68 8.19 3.99
C THR A 347 -17.30 9.50 4.70
N ARG A 348 -18.23 10.45 4.82
CA ARG A 348 -17.98 11.74 5.48
C ARG A 348 -17.85 11.57 7.00
N ILE A 349 -16.82 12.19 7.57
CA ILE A 349 -16.53 12.19 9.01
C ILE A 349 -16.34 13.62 9.49
N VAL A 350 -17.01 14.00 10.59
CA VAL A 350 -16.78 15.29 11.25
C VAL A 350 -15.45 15.24 11.99
N LYS A 351 -14.54 16.17 11.67
CA LYS A 351 -13.25 16.26 12.38
C LYS A 351 -13.46 16.49 13.88
N ASN A 352 -13.08 15.52 14.70
CA ASN A 352 -13.10 15.67 16.15
C ASN A 352 -11.97 16.63 16.60
N GLU A 353 -12.13 17.36 17.72
CA GLU A 353 -11.10 18.29 18.24
C GLU A 353 -9.73 17.63 18.46
N LYS A 354 -9.74 16.35 18.84
CA LYS A 354 -8.53 15.52 19.01
C LYS A 354 -7.79 15.26 17.70
N GLU A 355 -8.48 15.20 16.56
CA GLU A 355 -7.87 15.01 15.24
C GLU A 355 -7.37 16.34 14.67
N ARG A 356 -8.09 17.45 14.91
CA ARG A 356 -7.67 18.81 14.52
C ARG A 356 -6.38 19.26 15.22
N SER A 357 -6.11 18.77 16.42
CA SER A 357 -4.98 19.19 17.27
C SER A 357 -3.72 18.34 17.11
N VAL A 358 -3.70 17.31 16.25
CA VAL A 358 -2.52 16.46 16.05
C VAL A 358 -1.39 17.27 15.38
N PRO A 359 -0.20 17.41 16.02
CA PRO A 359 0.92 18.14 15.42
C PRO A 359 1.36 17.51 14.10
N ILE A 360 1.83 18.33 13.14
CA ILE A 360 2.27 17.86 11.81
C ILE A 360 3.33 16.76 11.92
N ARG A 361 4.26 16.88 12.87
CA ARG A 361 5.30 15.85 13.10
C ARG A 361 4.72 14.51 13.51
N LYS A 362 3.68 14.49 14.35
CA LYS A 362 3.02 13.25 14.76
C LYS A 362 2.24 12.63 13.60
N ARG A 363 1.69 13.45 12.70
CA ARG A 363 1.09 12.98 11.43
C ARG A 363 2.15 12.35 10.52
N ILE A 364 3.29 13.00 10.33
CA ILE A 364 4.42 12.45 9.55
C ILE A 364 4.91 11.14 10.17
N ASP A 365 5.10 11.08 11.50
CA ASP A 365 5.57 9.88 12.20
C ASP A 365 4.57 8.71 12.04
N ARG A 366 3.26 8.97 12.16
CA ARG A 366 2.21 7.98 11.89
C ARG A 366 2.26 7.48 10.45
N LEU A 367 2.34 8.38 9.48
CA LEU A 367 2.46 8.04 8.06
C LEU A 367 3.72 7.20 7.77
N GLN A 368 4.85 7.57 8.39
CA GLN A 368 6.13 6.86 8.27
C GLN A 368 6.16 5.51 8.99
N LYS A 369 5.32 5.31 10.01
CA LYS A 369 5.14 4.02 10.68
C LYS A 369 4.03 3.17 10.07
N GLY A 370 3.30 3.69 9.06
CA GLY A 370 2.12 3.02 8.52
C GLY A 370 0.91 3.02 9.48
N GLN A 371 0.94 3.86 10.52
CA GLN A 371 -0.04 3.93 11.62
C GLN A 371 -1.00 5.12 11.46
N LEU A 372 -1.54 5.37 10.27
CA LEU A 372 -2.56 6.42 10.05
C LEU A 372 -3.93 6.07 10.70
N GLU A 373 -3.95 5.09 11.59
CA GLU A 373 -5.13 4.52 12.21
C GLU A 373 -5.70 5.48 13.27
N GLY A 374 -6.88 6.00 12.97
CA GLY A 374 -7.79 6.63 13.91
C GLY A 374 -9.13 5.90 13.94
N GLU A 375 -9.92 6.14 14.97
CA GLU A 375 -11.28 5.62 15.10
C GLU A 375 -12.12 5.90 13.83
N SER A 376 -11.92 7.08 13.24
CA SER A 376 -12.49 7.54 11.98
C SER A 376 -12.21 6.62 10.78
N HIS A 377 -10.96 6.18 10.60
CA HIS A 377 -10.61 5.24 9.52
C HIS A 377 -11.28 3.88 9.73
N SER A 378 -11.34 3.39 10.97
CA SER A 378 -11.98 2.12 11.29
C SER A 378 -13.49 2.15 11.03
N ARG A 379 -14.18 3.26 11.33
CA ARG A 379 -15.61 3.44 11.02
C ARG A 379 -15.88 3.32 9.51
N VAL A 380 -15.11 4.04 8.69
CA VAL A 380 -15.25 3.96 7.22
C VAL A 380 -14.88 2.58 6.70
N ASP A 381 -13.86 1.92 7.23
CA ASP A 381 -13.52 0.55 6.85
C ASP A 381 -14.67 -0.43 7.12
N ARG A 382 -15.39 -0.27 8.25
CA ARG A 382 -16.59 -1.07 8.55
C ARG A 382 -17.73 -0.77 7.58
N ALA A 383 -17.99 0.51 7.29
CA ALA A 383 -19.00 0.92 6.32
C ALA A 383 -18.72 0.32 4.92
N VAL A 384 -17.47 0.42 4.46
CA VAL A 384 -17.01 -0.16 3.19
C VAL A 384 -17.14 -1.69 3.20
N GLY A 385 -16.75 -2.36 4.28
CA GLY A 385 -16.90 -3.81 4.42
C GLY A 385 -18.35 -4.27 4.24
N LYS A 386 -19.30 -3.52 4.80
CA LYS A 386 -20.73 -3.81 4.65
C LYS A 386 -21.26 -3.49 3.27
N ALA A 387 -20.81 -2.41 2.65
CA ALA A 387 -21.18 -2.09 1.26
C ALA A 387 -20.76 -3.21 0.32
N CYS A 388 -19.52 -3.66 0.43
CA CYS A 388 -19.02 -4.79 -0.33
C CYS A 388 -19.76 -6.09 -0.03
N PHE A 389 -20.13 -6.33 1.24
CA PHE A 389 -20.95 -7.48 1.60
C PHE A 389 -22.33 -7.44 0.91
N LEU A 390 -23.02 -6.31 0.94
CA LEU A 390 -24.33 -6.13 0.27
C LEU A 390 -24.23 -6.39 -1.23
N LEU A 391 -23.26 -5.74 -1.89
CA LEU A 391 -23.04 -5.91 -3.32
C LEU A 391 -22.77 -7.39 -3.66
N SER A 392 -21.92 -8.06 -2.90
CA SER A 392 -21.60 -9.48 -3.08
C SER A 392 -22.82 -10.39 -2.84
N HIS A 393 -23.60 -10.12 -1.80
CA HIS A 393 -24.78 -10.90 -1.43
C HIS A 393 -25.86 -10.84 -2.51
N TYR A 394 -26.24 -9.62 -2.94
CA TYR A 394 -27.33 -9.44 -3.90
C TYR A 394 -26.92 -9.81 -5.33
N ASN A 395 -25.67 -9.55 -5.73
CA ASN A 395 -25.16 -10.08 -7.00
C ASN A 395 -25.20 -11.62 -7.02
N GLY A 396 -24.92 -12.28 -5.87
CA GLY A 396 -25.07 -13.73 -5.71
C GLY A 396 -26.52 -14.23 -5.83
N MET A 397 -27.51 -13.37 -5.59
CA MET A 397 -28.94 -13.63 -5.80
C MET A 397 -29.42 -13.32 -7.22
N GLY A 398 -28.54 -12.81 -8.10
CA GLY A 398 -28.90 -12.38 -9.46
C GLY A 398 -29.54 -10.98 -9.51
N ALA A 399 -29.33 -10.16 -8.49
CA ALA A 399 -29.80 -8.78 -8.49
C ALA A 399 -28.93 -7.89 -9.39
N GLU A 400 -29.55 -6.88 -10.02
CA GLU A 400 -28.83 -5.76 -10.60
C GLU A 400 -28.35 -4.84 -9.48
N VAL A 401 -27.08 -4.45 -9.49
CA VAL A 401 -26.48 -3.68 -8.40
C VAL A 401 -25.94 -2.34 -8.88
N GLY A 402 -26.07 -1.31 -8.07
CA GLY A 402 -25.43 -0.01 -8.29
C GLY A 402 -24.81 0.54 -7.01
N LEU A 403 -23.93 1.52 -7.17
CA LEU A 403 -23.22 2.16 -6.06
C LEU A 403 -23.07 3.65 -6.30
N ILE A 404 -23.38 4.45 -5.28
CA ILE A 404 -22.93 5.84 -5.19
C ILE A 404 -22.03 6.03 -3.97
N SER A 405 -20.94 6.75 -4.18
CA SER A 405 -19.95 7.14 -3.19
C SER A 405 -19.58 8.62 -3.40
N GLN A 406 -18.74 9.18 -2.53
CA GLN A 406 -18.33 10.58 -2.66
C GLN A 406 -17.67 10.90 -4.01
N GLU A 407 -16.80 10.01 -4.50
CA GLU A 407 -16.03 10.25 -5.73
C GLU A 407 -16.62 9.59 -6.98
N THR A 408 -17.51 8.61 -6.81
CA THR A 408 -17.94 7.74 -7.92
C THR A 408 -19.41 7.42 -7.83
N GLU A 409 -20.07 7.45 -8.97
CA GLU A 409 -21.47 7.10 -9.18
C GLU A 409 -21.52 6.05 -10.30
N ILE A 410 -22.12 4.91 -9.98
CA ILE A 410 -22.23 3.76 -10.87
C ILE A 410 -23.71 3.38 -10.89
N ALA A 411 -24.33 3.54 -12.05
CA ALA A 411 -25.73 3.19 -12.28
C ALA A 411 -26.00 1.70 -12.04
N ILE A 412 -27.27 1.33 -11.94
CA ILE A 412 -27.68 -0.07 -11.83
C ILE A 412 -27.46 -0.75 -13.17
N ASP A 413 -26.76 -1.87 -13.15
CA ASP A 413 -26.54 -2.74 -14.30
C ASP A 413 -26.28 -4.16 -13.78
N GLU A 414 -26.21 -5.11 -14.72
CA GLU A 414 -25.92 -6.51 -14.45
C GLU A 414 -24.54 -6.95 -14.95
N GLY A 415 -24.11 -8.11 -14.46
CA GLY A 415 -22.94 -8.79 -14.99
C GLY A 415 -21.65 -8.59 -14.19
N ARG A 416 -20.70 -9.48 -14.48
CA ARG A 416 -19.53 -9.70 -13.64
C ARG A 416 -18.56 -8.50 -13.62
N SER A 417 -18.38 -7.83 -14.77
CA SER A 417 -17.51 -6.64 -14.85
C SER A 417 -18.08 -5.49 -14.02
N HIS A 418 -19.38 -5.23 -14.16
CA HIS A 418 -20.09 -4.18 -13.44
C HIS A 418 -20.02 -4.38 -11.92
N TYR A 419 -20.29 -5.61 -11.46
CA TYR A 419 -20.10 -5.97 -10.06
C TYR A 419 -18.69 -5.67 -9.55
N TYR A 420 -17.65 -6.01 -10.32
CA TYR A 420 -16.27 -5.72 -9.94
C TYR A 420 -15.98 -4.22 -9.89
N ASP A 421 -16.56 -3.42 -10.78
CA ASP A 421 -16.41 -1.95 -10.76
C ASP A 421 -17.08 -1.34 -9.52
N CYS A 422 -18.28 -1.79 -9.16
CA CYS A 422 -18.95 -1.43 -7.90
C CYS A 422 -18.11 -1.81 -6.67
N MET A 423 -17.65 -3.06 -6.60
CA MET A 423 -16.80 -3.54 -5.49
C MET A 423 -15.49 -2.75 -5.40
N ARG A 424 -14.88 -2.43 -6.54
CA ARG A 424 -13.63 -1.67 -6.62
C ARG A 424 -13.83 -0.24 -6.14
N ALA A 425 -14.88 0.44 -6.57
CA ALA A 425 -15.22 1.78 -6.13
C ALA A 425 -15.48 1.83 -4.61
N ALA A 426 -16.26 0.89 -4.08
CA ALA A 426 -16.50 0.78 -2.63
C ALA A 426 -15.18 0.54 -1.86
N ALA A 427 -14.35 -0.40 -2.31
CA ALA A 427 -13.07 -0.72 -1.67
C ALA A 427 -12.07 0.44 -1.70
N MET A 428 -12.17 1.35 -2.67
CA MET A 428 -11.34 2.55 -2.79
C MET A 428 -11.84 3.73 -1.98
N ALA A 429 -13.07 3.69 -1.45
CA ALA A 429 -13.65 4.79 -0.71
C ALA A 429 -12.87 5.10 0.59
N LEU A 430 -12.65 6.38 0.86
CA LEU A 430 -11.81 6.87 1.94
C LEU A 430 -12.56 7.88 2.81
N PRO A 431 -12.12 8.08 4.07
CA PRO A 431 -12.75 9.06 4.94
C PRO A 431 -12.59 10.47 4.38
N GLU A 432 -13.71 11.14 4.16
CA GLU A 432 -13.74 12.54 3.81
C GLU A 432 -13.97 13.37 5.08
N PHE A 433 -12.97 14.15 5.48
CA PHE A 433 -13.07 14.92 6.70
C PHE A 433 -13.73 16.27 6.46
N VAL A 434 -14.95 16.43 6.98
CA VAL A 434 -15.76 17.66 6.87
C VAL A 434 -15.76 18.45 8.18
N ASP A 435 -15.95 19.77 8.09
CA ASP A 435 -16.00 20.66 9.26
C ASP A 435 -17.39 20.72 9.91
N GLY A 436 -18.43 20.32 9.17
CA GLY A 436 -19.83 20.19 9.58
C GLY A 436 -20.62 19.48 8.48
N PHE A 437 -21.85 19.03 8.79
CA PHE A 437 -22.75 18.43 7.81
C PHE A 437 -23.74 19.47 7.29
N GLU A 438 -23.35 20.18 6.25
CA GLU A 438 -24.29 20.97 5.44
C GLU A 438 -24.69 20.15 4.20
N PRO A 439 -25.96 20.20 3.75
CA PRO A 439 -26.37 19.56 2.50
C PRO A 439 -25.47 20.03 1.36
N GLY A 440 -24.73 19.10 0.77
CA GLY A 440 -23.73 19.40 -0.26
C GLY A 440 -24.05 18.73 -1.59
N GLY A 441 -23.13 18.85 -2.55
CA GLY A 441 -23.30 18.24 -3.88
C GLY A 441 -23.46 16.72 -3.86
N PHE A 442 -23.00 16.03 -2.80
CA PHE A 442 -23.30 14.60 -2.62
C PHE A 442 -24.77 14.35 -2.30
N ASP A 443 -25.35 15.09 -1.36
CA ASP A 443 -26.76 14.92 -0.98
C ASP A 443 -27.69 15.28 -2.15
N THR A 444 -27.34 16.27 -2.98
CA THR A 444 -28.05 16.61 -4.22
C THR A 444 -28.01 15.46 -5.23
N ARG A 445 -26.82 14.93 -5.57
CA ARG A 445 -26.69 13.79 -6.50
C ARG A 445 -27.48 12.57 -6.04
N VAL A 446 -27.38 12.28 -4.75
CA VAL A 446 -28.09 11.18 -4.11
C VAL A 446 -29.62 11.38 -4.23
N SER A 447 -30.12 12.61 -4.08
CA SER A 447 -31.55 12.93 -4.25
C SER A 447 -31.99 12.84 -5.71
N GLU A 448 -31.23 13.42 -6.64
CA GLU A 448 -31.48 13.34 -8.10
C GLU A 448 -31.56 11.88 -8.55
N PHE A 449 -30.63 11.06 -8.10
CA PHE A 449 -30.58 9.64 -8.44
C PHE A 449 -31.74 8.83 -7.82
N ALA A 450 -32.20 9.20 -6.62
CA ALA A 450 -33.34 8.55 -5.97
C ALA A 450 -34.66 8.79 -6.72
N ASP A 451 -34.82 9.98 -7.30
CA ASP A 451 -36.01 10.33 -8.10
C ASP A 451 -36.07 9.54 -9.43
N GLU A 452 -34.94 9.03 -9.93
CA GLU A 452 -34.85 8.29 -11.20
C GLU A 452 -35.18 6.78 -11.07
N LEU A 453 -35.35 6.23 -9.86
CA LEU A 453 -35.50 4.78 -9.62
C LEU A 453 -36.72 4.41 -8.75
N PRO A 454 -37.94 4.35 -9.31
CA PRO A 454 -39.16 4.08 -8.56
C PRO A 454 -39.31 2.63 -8.03
N ASP A 455 -38.54 1.66 -8.54
CA ASP A 455 -38.65 0.23 -8.20
C ASP A 455 -37.28 -0.36 -7.73
N CYS A 456 -36.50 0.38 -6.93
CA CYS A 456 -35.19 -0.07 -6.44
C CYS A 456 -35.11 -0.16 -4.90
N HIS A 457 -34.45 -1.20 -4.39
CA HIS A 457 -34.12 -1.30 -2.98
C HIS A 457 -32.83 -0.54 -2.65
N VAL A 458 -32.99 0.58 -1.96
CA VAL A 458 -31.86 1.46 -1.58
C VAL A 458 -31.36 1.13 -0.18
N PHE A 459 -30.06 0.89 -0.05
CA PHE A 459 -29.34 0.74 1.20
C PHE A 459 -28.40 1.92 1.42
N MET A 460 -28.60 2.68 2.49
CA MET A 460 -27.68 3.75 2.87
C MET A 460 -26.76 3.28 3.99
N ILE A 461 -25.46 3.25 3.70
CA ILE A 461 -24.42 2.90 4.67
C ILE A 461 -23.66 4.16 5.05
N ARG A 462 -23.64 4.44 6.35
CA ARG A 462 -23.07 5.66 6.90
C ARG A 462 -21.94 5.34 7.85
N ALA A 463 -20.82 6.05 7.71
CA ALA A 463 -19.73 6.05 8.69
C ALA A 463 -19.93 7.07 9.84
N ARG A 464 -21.15 7.64 9.97
CA ARG A 464 -21.49 8.73 10.91
C ARG A 464 -22.61 8.33 11.86
N ASP A 465 -22.60 8.93 13.06
CA ASP A 465 -23.71 8.93 14.03
C ASP A 465 -24.63 10.15 13.79
N SER A 466 -25.39 10.21 12.69
CA SER A 466 -26.33 11.33 12.45
C SER A 466 -27.64 10.83 11.85
N SER A 467 -28.77 11.35 12.36
CA SER A 467 -30.13 10.99 11.94
C SER A 467 -30.62 11.67 10.66
N LEU A 468 -29.91 12.67 10.14
CA LEU A 468 -30.32 13.41 8.94
C LEU A 468 -30.25 12.52 7.68
N MET A 469 -31.31 12.53 6.87
CA MET A 469 -31.38 11.86 5.56
C MET A 469 -31.39 12.90 4.43
N PRO A 470 -30.78 12.61 3.27
CA PRO A 470 -31.08 13.33 2.03
C PRO A 470 -32.56 13.23 1.68
N HIS A 471 -33.10 14.23 0.98
CA HIS A 471 -34.48 14.18 0.48
C HIS A 471 -34.64 13.08 -0.58
N GLY A 472 -35.83 12.49 -0.68
CA GLY A 472 -36.15 11.43 -1.66
C GLY A 472 -35.77 10.00 -1.23
N ILE A 473 -35.13 9.82 -0.08
CA ILE A 473 -34.55 8.52 0.36
C ILE A 473 -35.14 8.06 1.69
N GLU A 474 -36.33 8.56 2.03
CA GLU A 474 -37.01 8.27 3.29
C GLU A 474 -37.39 6.78 3.44
N SER A 475 -37.50 6.06 2.32
CA SER A 475 -37.78 4.62 2.25
C SER A 475 -36.52 3.73 2.31
N ALA A 476 -35.31 4.30 2.26
CA ALA A 476 -34.09 3.50 2.26
C ALA A 476 -33.83 2.84 3.59
N ARG A 477 -33.27 1.63 3.53
CA ARG A 477 -32.77 0.95 4.72
C ARG A 477 -31.42 1.54 5.10
N VAL A 478 -31.38 2.13 6.28
CA VAL A 478 -30.17 2.79 6.76
C VAL A 478 -29.43 1.94 7.77
N LEU A 479 -28.12 1.85 7.58
CA LEU A 479 -27.21 1.07 8.38
C LEU A 479 -26.10 2.01 8.92
N ASP A 480 -26.14 2.29 10.23
CA ASP A 480 -25.25 3.24 10.94
C ASP A 480 -24.14 2.53 11.74
N PHE A 481 -22.87 2.96 11.66
CA PHE A 481 -21.72 2.27 12.31
C PHE A 481 -20.49 3.10 12.72
#